data_AF-N9QIF8-F1
#
_entry.id   AF-N9QIF8-F1
#
_cell.length_a   1.000
_cell.length_b   1.000
_cell.length_c   1.000
_cell.angle_alpha   90.00
_cell.angle_beta   90.00
_cell.angle_gamma   90.00
#
_symmetry.space_group_name_H-M   'P 1'
#
loop_
_entity.id
_entity.type
_entity.pdbx_description
1 polymer ?
#
loop_
_entity_poly.entity_id
_entity_poly.type
_entity_poly.pdbx_seq_one_letter_code
_entity_poly.pdbx_strand_id
1 'polypeptide(L)' 'MQQHFVGVLILLILIMLLNLESGLGRILYLGVIVLCLGVLGLVFGTILLMIITFAFILYAAVKSIQEQHHLHH' A
#
# COMPACT_ATOMS: atom_id res chain seq x y z
N MET A 1 -18.25 -7.74 6.84
CA MET A 1 -18.51 -7.23 5.46
C MET A 1 -17.26 -7.22 4.58
N GLN A 2 -16.17 -6.57 5.00
CA GLN A 2 -14.97 -6.41 4.16
C GLN A 2 -14.29 -7.75 3.78
N GLN A 3 -14.21 -8.72 4.69
CA GLN A 3 -13.63 -10.05 4.38
C GLN A 3 -14.46 -10.85 3.37
N HIS A 4 -15.79 -10.77 3.43
CA HIS A 4 -16.65 -11.40 2.43
C HIS A 4 -16.48 -10.75 1.06
N PHE A 5 -16.34 -9.43 1.00
CA PHE A 5 -16.12 -8.71 -0.24
C PHE A 5 -14.80 -9.10 -0.90
N VAL A 6 -13.72 -9.20 -0.12
CA VAL A 6 -12.41 -9.70 -0.60
C VAL A 6 -12.51 -11.14 -1.10
N GLY A 7 -13.22 -12.02 -0.38
CA GLY A 7 -13.43 -13.40 -0.80
C GLY A 7 -14.18 -13.52 -2.13
N VAL A 8 -15.24 -12.73 -2.33
CA VAL A 8 -15.99 -12.70 -3.59
C VAL A 8 -15.14 -12.20 -4.75
N LEU A 9 -14.31 -11.17 -4.52
CA LEU A 9 -13.37 -10.65 -5.50
C LEU A 9 -12.35 -11.69 -5.95
N ILE A 10 -11.76 -12.43 -5.01
CA ILE A 10 -10.82 -13.52 -5.31
C ILE A 10 -11.50 -14.63 -6.10
N LEU A 11 -12.73 -14.99 -5.73
CA LEU A 11 -13.51 -16.00 -6.42
C LEU A 11 -13.81 -15.59 -7.87
N LEU A 12 -14.20 -14.34 -8.11
CA LEU A 12 -14.46 -13.81 -9.45
C LEU A 12 -13.20 -13.82 -10.32
N ILE A 13 -12.05 -13.45 -9.76
CA ILE A 13 -10.74 -13.49 -10.44
C ILE A 13 -10.40 -14.93 -10.85
N LEU A 14 -10.61 -15.90 -9.97
CA LEU A 14 -10.40 -17.32 -10.25
C LEU A 14 -11.32 -17.84 -11.36
N ILE A 15 -12.60 -17.47 -11.32
CA ILE A 15 -13.58 -17.83 -12.34
C ILE A 15 -13.19 -17.24 -13.70
N MET A 16 -12.83 -15.96 -13.76
CA MET A 16 -12.34 -15.34 -15.00
C MET A 16 -11.09 -16.05 -15.52
N LEU A 17 -10.14 -16.36 -14.64
CA LEU A 17 -8.92 -17.08 -15.02
C LEU A 17 -9.24 -18.48 -15.57
N LEU A 18 -10.18 -19.22 -14.98
CA LEU A 18 -10.66 -20.51 -15.46
C LEU A 18 -11.39 -20.44 -16.80
N ASN A 19 -12.06 -19.32 -17.06
CA ASN A 19 -12.80 -19.09 -18.29
C ASN A 19 -11.93 -18.65 -19.47
N LEU A 20 -10.63 -18.36 -19.25
CA LEU A 20 -9.72 -18.03 -20.35
C LEU A 20 -9.27 -19.30 -21.08
N GLU A 21 -9.66 -19.39 -22.34
CA GLU A 21 -9.40 -20.52 -23.24
C GLU A 21 -7.90 -20.70 -23.56
N SER A 22 -7.14 -19.60 -23.57
CA SER A 22 -5.72 -19.58 -23.89
C SER A 22 -4.83 -19.51 -22.64
N GLY A 23 -3.87 -20.42 -22.53
CA GLY A 23 -2.84 -20.38 -21.49
C GLY A 23 -2.01 -19.10 -21.49
N LEU A 24 -1.77 -18.50 -22.67
CA LEU A 24 -1.07 -17.22 -22.79
C LEU A 24 -1.88 -16.07 -22.16
N GLY A 25 -3.19 -16.05 -22.42
CA GLY A 25 -4.09 -15.05 -21.83
C GLY A 25 -4.15 -15.15 -20.31
N ARG A 26 -4.13 -16.37 -19.76
CA ARG A 26 -4.09 -16.59 -18.30
C ARG A 26 -2.84 -16.00 -17.67
N ILE A 27 -1.67 -16.21 -18.29
CA ILE A 27 -0.39 -15.69 -17.79
C ILE A 27 -0.37 -14.15 -17.86
N LEU A 28 -0.84 -13.56 -18.97
CA LEU A 28 -0.93 -12.11 -19.11
C LEU A 28 -1.87 -11.50 -18.06
N TYR A 29 -3.03 -12.11 -17.86
CA TYR A 29 -4.01 -11.66 -16.86
C TYR A 29 -3.44 -11.74 -15.43
N LEU A 30 -2.76 -12.83 -15.08
CA LEU A 30 -2.05 -12.94 -13.80
C LEU A 30 -0.98 -11.87 -13.66
N GLY A 31 -0.22 -11.62 -14.72
CA GLY A 31 0.81 -10.59 -14.78
C GLY A 31 0.25 -9.19 -14.47
N VAL A 32 -0.88 -8.84 -15.07
CA VAL A 32 -1.57 -7.56 -14.80
C VAL A 32 -2.05 -7.46 -13.36
N ILE A 33 -2.59 -8.54 -12.78
CA ILE A 33 -3.00 -8.55 -11.37
C ILE A 33 -1.80 -8.30 -10.45
N VAL A 34 -0.70 -9.02 -10.66
CA VAL A 34 0.52 -8.85 -9.86
C VAL A 34 1.08 -7.43 -10.02
N LEU A 35 1.05 -6.88 -11.23
CA LEU A 35 1.48 -5.51 -11.49
C LEU A 35 0.60 -4.50 -10.73
N CYS A 36 -0.72 -4.66 -10.76
CA CYS A 36 -1.66 -3.82 -10.02
C CYS A 36 -1.43 -3.90 -8.51
N LEU A 37 -1.27 -5.10 -7.96
CA LEU A 37 -0.96 -5.29 -6.55
C LEU A 37 0.38 -4.67 -6.17
N GLY A 38 1.40 -4.79 -7.04
CA GLY A 38 2.70 -4.17 -6.85
C GLY A 38 2.63 -2.64 -6.84
N VAL A 39 1.92 -2.04 -7.79
CA VAL A 39 1.71 -0.58 -7.85
C VAL A 39 0.94 -0.09 -6.63
N LEU A 40 -0.14 -0.76 -6.25
CA LEU A 40 -0.90 -0.44 -5.03
C LEU A 40 -0.01 -0.53 -3.79
N GLY A 41 0.77 -1.60 -3.66
CA GLY A 41 1.73 -1.78 -2.56
C GLY A 41 2.78 -0.67 -2.50
N LEU A 42 3.33 -0.27 -3.65
CA LEU A 42 4.23 0.87 -3.77
C LEU A 42 3.57 2.18 -3.31
N VAL A 43 2.35 2.47 -3.78
CA VAL A 43 1.61 3.67 -3.36
C VAL A 43 1.38 3.66 -1.85
N PHE A 44 0.87 2.57 -1.28
CA PHE A 44 0.69 2.47 0.18
C PHE A 44 2.01 2.59 0.95
N GLY A 45 3.08 1.97 0.45
CA GLY A 45 4.41 2.07 1.04
C GLY A 45 4.95 3.51 1.04
N THR A 46 4.80 4.23 -0.06
CA THR A 46 5.22 5.65 -0.16
C THR A 46 4.42 6.56 0.77
N ILE A 47 3.11 6.33 0.89
CA ILE A 47 2.25 7.07 1.84
C ILE A 47 2.70 6.79 3.26
N LEU A 48 2.94 5.52 3.62
CA LEU A 48 3.39 5.14 4.95
C LEU A 48 4.75 5.76 5.29
N LEU A 49 5.68 5.75 4.33
CA LEU A 49 6.98 6.39 4.46
C LEU A 49 6.85 7.89 4.69
N MET A 50 6.00 8.57 3.90
CA MET A 50 5.72 10.01 4.06
C MET A 50 5.19 10.33 5.46
N ILE A 51 4.25 9.52 5.98
CA ILE A 51 3.70 9.69 7.33
C ILE A 51 4.80 9.55 8.39
N ILE A 52 5.64 8.52 8.27
CA ILE A 52 6.76 8.30 9.20
C ILE A 52 7.73 9.48 9.16
N THR A 53 8.17 9.90 7.97
CA THR A 53 9.06 11.04 7.80
C THR A 53 8.47 12.31 8.42
N PHE A 54 7.19 12.57 8.18
CA PHE A 54 6.50 13.73 8.74
C PHE A 54 6.46 13.68 10.28
N ALA A 55 6.17 12.51 10.86
CA ALA A 55 6.19 12.32 12.31
C ALA A 55 7.59 12.58 12.90
N PHE A 56 8.66 12.13 12.23
CA PHE A 56 10.04 12.41 12.65
C PHE A 56 10.38 13.90 12.60
N ILE A 57 9.96 14.61 11.54
CA ILE A 57 10.18 16.06 11.41
C ILE A 57 9.47 16.79 12.55
N LEU A 58 8.21 16.45 12.83
CA LEU A 58 7.46 17.03 13.94
C LEU A 58 8.12 16.74 15.28
N TYR A 59 8.55 15.50 15.52
CA TYR A 59 9.25 15.12 16.74
C TYR A 59 10.54 15.94 16.92
N ALA A 60 11.35 16.07 15.87
CA ALA A 60 12.58 16.86 15.90
C ALA A 60 12.30 18.35 16.14
N ALA A 61 11.26 18.90 15.51
CA ALA A 61 10.85 20.29 15.69
C ALA A 61 10.35 20.56 17.12
N VAL A 62 9.55 19.66 17.69
CA VAL A 62 9.10 19.78 19.08
C VAL A 62 10.29 19.71 20.03
N LYS A 63 11.21 18.75 19.81
CA LYS A 63 12.42 18.62 20.62
C LYS A 63 13.30 19.87 20.57
N SER A 64 13.52 20.43 19.38
CA SER A 64 14.35 21.64 19.24
C SER A 64 13.74 22.85 19.94
N ILE A 65 12.43 23.02 19.87
CA ILE A 65 11.72 24.10 20.60
C ILE A 65 11.86 23.92 22.11
N GLN A 66 11.67 22.70 22.62
CA GLN A 66 11.84 22.40 24.05
C GLN A 66 13.27 22.69 24.53
N GLU A 67 14.27 22.29 23.76
CA GLU A 67 15.68 22.49 24.08
C GLU A 67 16.06 23.99 24.08
N GLN A 68 15.53 24.76 23.12
CA GLN A 68 15.69 26.22 23.10
C GLN A 68 14.99 26.92 24.28
N HIS A 69 13.81 26.43 24.70
CA HIS A 69 13.11 26.99 25.85
C HIS A 69 13.83 26.69 27.18
N HIS A 70 14.49 25.53 27.28
CA HIS A 70 15.27 25.15 28.45
C HIS A 70 16.59 25.93 28.58
N LEU A 71 17.18 26.36 27.47
CA LEU A 71 18.39 27.20 27.44
C LEU A 71 18.14 28.68 27.75
N HIS A 72 16.89 29.14 27.65
CA HIS A 72 16.52 30.55 27.88
C HIS A 72 16.04 30.82 29.32
N HIS A 73 16.02 29.80 30.18
CA HIS A 73 15.56 29.87 31.55
C HIS A 73 16.71 29.64 32.54
#